data_AF-A0AAD3DQP9-F1
#
_entry.id   AF-A0AAD3DQP9-F1
#
_cell.length_a   1.000
_cell.length_b   1.000
_cell.length_c   1.000
_cell.angle_alpha   90.00
_cell.angle_beta   90.00
_cell.angle_gamma   90.00
#
_symmetry.space_group_name_H-M   'P 1'
#
loop_
_entity.id
_entity.type
_entity.pdbx_description
1 polymer ?
#
loop_
_entity_poly.entity_id
_entity_poly.type
_entity_poly.pdbx_seq_one_letter_code
_entity_poly.pdbx_strand_id
1 'polypeptide(L)'
;GASAATAVWHTRVVERCVSRLLVVAVADSSERVRKEVLGALVGTPALDDYLAQADCLRALFVGMNDESCAVRALAIRLVGRLADRNPAHVNPALRKHLMQLLHDMEFSPDNRAREESAFLLEVLITSAARLILPYTSPIQKALVGKL
;
A
#
# COMPACT_ATOMS: atom_id res chain seq x y z
N GLY A 1 -12.27 35.67 -7.87
CA GLY A 1 -13.67 35.30 -8.17
C GLY A 1 -13.74 34.02 -8.98
N ALA A 2 -13.56 34.10 -10.30
CA ALA A 2 -13.70 32.95 -11.20
C ALA A 2 -12.61 31.86 -11.03
N SER A 3 -11.33 32.25 -10.97
CA SER A 3 -10.19 31.30 -10.88
C SER A 3 -10.23 30.39 -9.64
N ALA A 4 -10.68 30.90 -8.49
CA ALA A 4 -10.83 30.09 -7.28
C ALA A 4 -11.96 29.05 -7.40
N ALA A 5 -13.07 29.42 -8.05
CA ALA A 5 -14.19 28.50 -8.30
C ALA A 5 -13.80 27.39 -9.29
N THR A 6 -13.01 27.71 -10.32
CA THR A 6 -12.49 26.72 -11.28
C THR A 6 -11.53 25.74 -10.61
N ALA A 7 -10.64 26.23 -9.75
CA ALA A 7 -9.71 25.39 -8.98
C ALA A 7 -10.45 24.43 -8.05
N VAL A 8 -11.46 24.91 -7.32
CA VAL A 8 -12.29 24.05 -6.45
C VAL A 8 -13.04 22.98 -7.24
N TRP A 9 -13.57 23.32 -8.42
CA TRP A 9 -14.26 22.34 -9.27
C TRP A 9 -13.30 21.27 -9.80
N HIS A 10 -12.10 21.68 -10.22
CA HIS A 10 -11.05 20.77 -10.67
C HIS A 10 -10.66 19.77 -9.59
N THR A 11 -10.40 20.23 -8.36
CA THR A 11 -10.08 19.34 -7.22
C THR A 11 -11.18 18.32 -6.96
N ARG A 12 -12.46 18.75 -6.94
CA ARG A 12 -13.60 17.85 -6.71
C ARG A 12 -13.75 16.77 -7.78
N VAL A 13 -13.49 17.12 -9.04
CA VAL A 13 -13.55 16.13 -10.13
C VAL A 13 -12.43 15.11 -9.99
N VAL A 14 -11.21 15.54 -9.70
CA VAL A 14 -10.08 14.63 -9.49
C VAL A 14 -10.34 13.71 -8.30
N GLU A 15 -10.78 14.24 -7.16
CA GLU A 15 -11.18 13.44 -5.98
C GLU A 15 -12.19 12.36 -6.35
N ARG A 16 -13.26 12.73 -7.08
CA ARG A 16 -14.30 11.77 -7.48
C ARG A 16 -13.77 10.71 -8.44
N CYS A 17 -12.89 11.08 -9.36
CA CYS A 17 -12.25 10.15 -10.30
C CYS A 17 -11.32 9.18 -9.55
N VAL A 18 -10.46 9.68 -8.67
CA VAL A 18 -9.54 8.88 -7.85
C VAL A 18 -10.30 7.88 -6.99
N SER A 19 -11.33 8.32 -6.27
CA SER A 19 -12.14 7.43 -5.44
C SER A 19 -12.81 6.31 -6.24
N ARG A 20 -13.31 6.60 -7.45
CA ARG A 20 -13.91 5.58 -8.32
C ARG A 20 -12.88 4.61 -8.90
N LEU A 21 -11.71 5.13 -9.30
CA LEU A 21 -10.61 4.30 -9.76
C LEU A 21 -10.12 3.35 -8.67
N LEU A 22 -10.09 3.80 -7.41
CA LEU A 22 -9.71 2.94 -6.29
C LEU A 22 -10.69 1.79 -6.05
N VAL A 23 -12.00 2.01 -6.26
CA VAL A 23 -12.98 0.91 -6.20
C VAL A 23 -12.62 -0.17 -7.23
N VAL A 24 -12.33 0.23 -8.47
CA VAL A 24 -11.89 -0.71 -9.53
C VAL A 24 -10.56 -1.38 -9.14
N ALA A 25 -9.62 -0.61 -8.59
CA ALA A 25 -8.30 -1.09 -8.20
C ALA A 25 -8.33 -2.21 -7.15
N VAL A 26 -9.39 -2.29 -6.32
CA VAL A 26 -9.46 -3.24 -5.19
C VAL A 26 -10.61 -4.24 -5.28
N ALA A 27 -11.64 -3.98 -6.10
CA ALA A 27 -12.84 -4.80 -6.16
C ALA A 27 -13.14 -5.37 -7.55
N ASP A 28 -12.36 -5.04 -8.58
CA ASP A 28 -12.53 -5.66 -9.89
C ASP A 28 -12.22 -7.16 -9.82
N SER A 29 -13.03 -7.98 -10.48
CA SER A 29 -12.88 -9.44 -10.47
C SER A 29 -11.63 -9.90 -11.24
N SER A 30 -11.13 -9.07 -12.16
CA SER A 30 -9.91 -9.35 -12.90
C SER A 30 -8.68 -8.88 -12.14
N GLU A 31 -7.83 -9.82 -11.72
CA GLU A 31 -6.50 -9.52 -11.16
C GLU A 31 -5.73 -8.54 -12.06
N ARG A 32 -5.81 -8.74 -13.38
CA ARG A 32 -5.12 -7.89 -14.36
C ARG A 32 -5.57 -6.44 -14.24
N VAL A 33 -6.88 -6.18 -14.16
CA VAL A 33 -7.41 -4.82 -14.03
C VAL A 33 -6.92 -4.18 -12.73
N ARG A 34 -7.02 -4.90 -11.60
CA ARG A 34 -6.52 -4.40 -10.31
C ARG A 34 -5.03 -4.02 -10.36
N LYS A 35 -4.20 -4.88 -10.97
CA LYS A 35 -2.77 -4.62 -11.18
C LYS A 35 -2.49 -3.41 -12.04
N GLU A 36 -3.14 -3.29 -13.19
CA GLU A 36 -2.93 -2.17 -14.11
C GLU A 36 -3.34 -0.84 -13.48
N VAL A 37 -4.47 -0.79 -12.79
CA VAL A 37 -4.94 0.43 -12.13
C VAL A 37 -4.03 0.82 -10.97
N LEU A 38 -3.68 -0.11 -10.07
CA LEU A 38 -2.72 0.19 -9.00
C LEU A 38 -1.34 0.57 -9.55
N GLY A 39 -0.88 -0.11 -10.59
CA GLY A 39 0.38 0.21 -11.28
C GLY A 39 0.39 1.63 -11.83
N ALA A 40 -0.70 2.06 -12.46
CA ALA A 40 -0.85 3.44 -12.93
C ALA A 40 -0.84 4.46 -11.78
N LEU A 41 -1.49 4.16 -10.64
CA LEU A 41 -1.47 5.02 -9.45
C LEU A 41 -0.08 5.10 -8.80
N VAL A 42 0.64 3.98 -8.74
CA VAL A 42 2.06 3.95 -8.35
C VAL A 42 2.90 4.79 -9.31
N GLY A 43 2.61 4.79 -10.61
CA GLY A 43 3.27 5.65 -11.60
C GLY A 43 2.93 7.15 -11.52
N THR A 44 1.96 7.55 -10.69
CA THR A 44 1.41 8.93 -10.70
C THR A 44 1.49 9.62 -9.33
N PRO A 45 2.66 10.08 -8.87
CA PRO A 45 2.81 10.79 -7.58
C PRO A 45 2.00 12.09 -7.48
N ALA A 46 1.61 12.69 -8.61
CA ALA A 46 0.76 13.88 -8.63
C ALA A 46 -0.63 13.67 -8.00
N LEU A 47 -1.03 12.41 -7.78
CA LEU A 47 -2.28 12.05 -7.11
C LEU A 47 -2.13 11.81 -5.61
N ASP A 48 -0.93 11.90 -5.05
CA ASP A 48 -0.65 11.48 -3.66
C ASP A 48 -1.47 12.27 -2.62
N ASP A 49 -1.68 13.57 -2.82
CA ASP A 49 -2.48 14.37 -1.89
C ASP A 49 -3.97 13.93 -1.86
N TYR A 50 -4.48 13.40 -2.98
CA TYR A 50 -5.81 12.83 -3.09
C TYR A 50 -5.86 11.42 -2.49
N LEU A 51 -4.88 10.59 -2.82
CA LEU A 51 -4.78 9.20 -2.35
C LEU A 51 -4.52 9.10 -0.84
N ALA A 52 -3.93 10.13 -0.24
CA ALA A 52 -3.69 10.22 1.21
C ALA A 52 -4.95 10.54 2.02
N GLN A 53 -6.10 10.82 1.37
CA GLN A 53 -7.36 11.00 2.08
C GLN A 53 -7.86 9.70 2.70
N ALA A 54 -8.56 9.79 3.83
CA ALA A 54 -8.91 8.65 4.67
C ALA A 54 -9.67 7.54 3.91
N ASP A 55 -10.64 7.89 3.08
CA ASP A 55 -11.42 6.90 2.32
C ASP A 55 -10.57 6.20 1.24
N CYS A 56 -9.65 6.93 0.60
CA CYS A 56 -8.71 6.36 -0.34
C CYS A 56 -7.75 5.38 0.35
N LEU A 57 -7.20 5.78 1.51
CA LEU A 57 -6.33 4.91 2.31
C LEU A 57 -7.05 3.64 2.78
N ARG A 58 -8.32 3.72 3.18
CA ARG A 58 -9.12 2.54 3.53
C ARG A 58 -9.21 1.55 2.38
N ALA A 59 -9.48 2.02 1.16
CA ALA A 59 -9.49 1.16 -0.03
C ALA A 59 -8.11 0.51 -0.25
N LEU A 60 -7.03 1.30 -0.19
CA LEU A 60 -5.67 0.78 -0.35
C LEU A 60 -5.28 -0.26 0.71
N PHE A 61 -5.74 -0.10 1.96
CA PHE A 61 -5.53 -1.10 3.00
C PHE A 61 -6.24 -2.42 2.71
N VAL A 62 -7.39 -2.40 2.01
CA VAL A 62 -8.01 -3.62 1.49
C VAL A 62 -7.10 -4.25 0.43
N GLY A 63 -6.58 -3.47 -0.50
CA GLY A 63 -5.64 -3.95 -1.54
C GLY A 63 -4.33 -4.56 -0.98
N MET A 64 -3.87 -4.14 0.20
CA MET A 64 -2.73 -4.78 0.88
C MET A 64 -3.00 -6.23 1.31
N ASN A 65 -4.26 -6.67 1.30
CA ASN A 65 -4.68 -8.03 1.66
C ASN A 65 -5.32 -8.77 0.47
N ASP A 66 -5.05 -8.33 -0.76
CA ASP A 66 -5.54 -8.96 -1.99
C ASP A 66 -5.04 -10.40 -2.14
N GLU A 67 -5.81 -11.25 -2.82
CA GLU A 67 -5.43 -12.64 -3.09
C GLU A 67 -4.18 -12.76 -3.98
N SER A 68 -3.95 -11.79 -4.87
CA SER A 68 -2.75 -11.75 -5.70
C SER A 68 -1.60 -11.08 -4.96
N CYS A 69 -0.49 -11.80 -4.81
CA CYS A 69 0.75 -11.27 -4.26
C CYS A 69 1.26 -10.03 -5.04
N ALA A 70 1.04 -9.99 -6.36
CA ALA A 70 1.44 -8.85 -7.18
C ALA A 70 0.59 -7.59 -6.90
N VAL A 71 -0.72 -7.76 -6.65
CA VAL A 71 -1.60 -6.66 -6.25
C VAL A 71 -1.24 -6.16 -4.87
N ARG A 72 -1.00 -7.08 -3.91
CA ARG A 72 -0.51 -6.73 -2.56
C ARG A 72 0.77 -5.90 -2.62
N ALA A 73 1.75 -6.30 -3.44
CA ALA A 73 2.99 -5.56 -3.60
C ALA A 73 2.78 -4.14 -4.11
N LEU A 74 1.92 -3.95 -5.12
CA LEU A 74 1.59 -2.61 -5.63
C LEU A 74 0.88 -1.74 -4.58
N ALA A 75 -0.06 -2.33 -3.83
CA ALA A 75 -0.75 -1.63 -2.75
C ALA A 75 0.22 -1.21 -1.63
N ILE A 76 1.12 -2.10 -1.20
CA ILE A 76 2.15 -1.79 -0.20
C ILE A 76 3.08 -0.67 -0.70
N ARG A 77 3.53 -0.71 -1.96
CA ARG A 77 4.35 0.37 -2.54
C ARG A 77 3.64 1.71 -2.47
N LEU A 78 2.37 1.74 -2.87
CA LEU A 78 1.57 2.96 -2.87
C LEU A 78 1.35 3.47 -1.44
N VAL A 79 0.90 2.61 -0.54
CA VAL A 79 0.67 2.99 0.88
C VAL A 79 1.97 3.43 1.55
N GLY A 80 3.09 2.73 1.30
CA GLY A 80 4.42 3.09 1.79
C GLY A 80 4.81 4.51 1.40
N ARG A 81 4.63 4.87 0.12
CA ARG A 81 4.87 6.23 -0.37
C ARG A 81 3.98 7.28 0.34
N LEU A 82 2.72 6.94 0.60
CA LEU A 82 1.76 7.84 1.24
C LEU A 82 2.01 8.04 2.74
N ALA A 83 2.92 7.27 3.36
CA ALA A 83 3.31 7.46 4.75
C ALA A 83 3.84 8.88 5.04
N ASP A 84 4.43 9.51 4.02
CA ASP A 84 4.97 10.86 4.10
C ASP A 84 3.87 11.94 4.09
N ARG A 85 2.70 11.61 3.53
CA ARG A 85 1.54 12.52 3.41
C ARG A 85 0.58 12.39 4.57
N ASN A 86 0.35 11.17 5.05
CA ASN A 86 -0.59 10.91 6.14
C ASN A 86 -0.06 9.82 7.11
N PRO A 87 1.02 10.11 7.85
CA PRO A 87 1.66 9.14 8.74
C PRO A 87 0.72 8.66 9.85
N ALA A 88 -0.23 9.50 10.28
CA ALA A 88 -1.18 9.18 11.35
C ALA A 88 -2.10 8.00 10.99
N HIS A 89 -2.50 7.88 9.72
CA HIS A 89 -3.34 6.77 9.25
C HIS A 89 -2.50 5.62 8.69
N VAL A 90 -1.43 5.93 7.96
CA VAL A 90 -0.62 4.94 7.24
C VAL A 90 0.28 4.14 8.17
N ASN A 91 1.00 4.79 9.09
CA ASN A 91 2.00 4.10 9.90
C ASN A 91 1.41 3.00 10.81
N PRO A 92 0.24 3.18 11.45
CA PRO A 92 -0.40 2.10 12.20
C PRO A 92 -0.74 0.89 11.31
N ALA A 93 -1.26 1.13 10.10
CA ALA A 93 -1.61 0.06 9.16
C ALA A 93 -0.38 -0.69 8.65
N LEU A 94 0.67 0.03 8.25
CA LEU A 94 1.92 -0.59 7.80
C LEU A 94 2.64 -1.34 8.92
N ARG A 95 2.63 -0.82 10.15
CA ARG A 95 3.17 -1.53 11.31
C ARG A 95 2.43 -2.84 11.57
N LYS A 96 1.09 -2.82 11.54
CA LYS A 96 0.29 -4.04 11.68
C LYS A 96 0.66 -5.05 10.58
N HIS A 97 0.77 -4.59 9.34
CA HIS A 97 1.12 -5.44 8.21
C HIS A 97 2.55 -6.00 8.32
N LEU A 98 3.52 -5.21 8.78
CA LEU A 98 4.88 -5.67 9.08
C LEU A 98 4.87 -6.84 10.08
N MET A 99 4.14 -6.69 11.18
CA MET A 99 4.03 -7.76 12.19
C MET A 99 3.38 -9.01 11.62
N GLN A 100 2.37 -8.85 10.76
CA GLN A 100 1.73 -9.97 10.06
C GLN A 100 2.71 -10.71 9.14
N LEU A 101 3.46 -9.98 8.31
CA LEU A 101 4.44 -10.57 7.40
C LEU A 101 5.53 -11.34 8.17
N LEU A 102 6.06 -10.78 9.26
CA LEU A 102 7.03 -11.46 10.11
C LEU A 102 6.46 -12.73 10.73
N HIS A 103 5.21 -12.68 11.21
CA HIS A 103 4.51 -13.84 11.76
C HIS A 103 4.31 -14.92 10.69
N ASP A 104 3.84 -14.57 9.50
CA ASP A 104 3.59 -15.52 8.41
C ASP A 104 4.89 -16.18 7.93
N MET A 105 5.99 -15.42 7.86
CA MET A 105 7.32 -15.97 7.57
C MET A 105 7.79 -16.98 8.64
N GLU A 106 7.48 -16.72 9.91
CA GLU A 106 7.94 -17.56 11.01
C GLU A 106 7.11 -18.84 11.14
N PHE A 107 5.78 -18.72 11.08
CA PHE A 107 4.83 -19.75 11.52
C PHE A 107 3.95 -20.35 10.42
N SER A 108 3.92 -19.80 9.20
CA SER A 108 3.09 -20.39 8.13
C SER A 108 3.58 -21.79 7.77
N PRO A 109 2.70 -22.81 7.71
CA PRO A 109 3.09 -24.15 7.31
C PRO A 109 3.44 -24.23 5.82
N ASP A 110 2.94 -23.31 4.99
CA ASP A 110 3.19 -23.28 3.54
C ASP A 110 4.47 -22.51 3.20
N ASN A 111 5.41 -23.18 2.53
CA ASN A 111 6.66 -22.56 2.06
C ASN A 111 6.39 -21.41 1.08
N ARG A 112 5.39 -21.53 0.20
CA ARG A 112 5.07 -20.48 -0.78
C ARG A 112 4.57 -19.23 -0.07
N ALA A 113 3.69 -19.38 0.92
CA ALA A 113 3.23 -18.26 1.74
C ALA A 113 4.39 -17.57 2.49
N ARG A 114 5.39 -18.33 2.96
CA ARG A 114 6.59 -17.76 3.59
C ARG A 114 7.43 -16.96 2.59
N GLU A 115 7.64 -17.49 1.39
CA GLU A 115 8.36 -16.79 0.31
C GLU A 115 7.64 -15.51 -0.13
N GLU A 116 6.32 -15.57 -0.32
CA GLU A 116 5.51 -14.38 -0.63
C GLU A 116 5.59 -13.34 0.49
N SER A 117 5.57 -13.77 1.75
CA SER A 117 5.70 -12.85 2.89
C SER A 117 7.07 -12.19 2.96
N ALA A 118 8.14 -12.93 2.64
CA ALA A 118 9.50 -12.39 2.54
C ALA A 118 9.61 -11.36 1.40
N PHE A 119 9.03 -11.65 0.25
CA PHE A 119 8.97 -10.70 -0.87
C PHE A 119 8.19 -9.44 -0.51
N LEU A 120 7.00 -9.57 0.11
CA LEU A 120 6.22 -8.41 0.52
C LEU A 120 6.90 -7.60 1.62
N LEU A 121 7.68 -8.26 2.49
CA LEU A 121 8.51 -7.58 3.49
C LEU A 121 9.60 -6.72 2.83
N GLU A 122 10.29 -7.24 1.80
CA GLU A 122 11.24 -6.46 1.00
C GLU A 122 10.57 -5.23 0.38
N VAL A 123 9.39 -5.41 -0.21
CA VAL A 123 8.60 -4.33 -0.80
C VAL A 123 8.24 -3.27 0.25
N LEU A 124 7.85 -3.69 1.46
CA LEU A 124 7.54 -2.78 2.55
C LEU A 124 8.77 -1.99 3.03
N ILE A 125 9.91 -2.68 3.20
CA ILE A 125 11.18 -2.08 3.64
C ILE A 125 11.62 -0.98 2.66
N THR A 126 11.56 -1.28 1.36
CA THR A 126 11.97 -0.36 0.30
C THR A 126 11.00 0.81 0.13
N SER A 127 9.71 0.62 0.43
CA SER A 127 8.67 1.65 0.22
C SER A 127 8.46 2.56 1.43
N ALA A 128 8.84 2.13 2.65
CA ALA A 128 8.55 2.85 3.89
C ALA A 128 9.74 2.87 4.86
N ALA A 129 10.95 3.16 4.38
CA ALA A 129 12.20 3.05 5.15
C ALA A 129 12.17 3.76 6.53
N ARG A 130 11.53 4.94 6.63
CA ARG A 130 11.43 5.68 7.91
C ARG A 130 10.58 4.95 8.95
N LEU A 131 9.53 4.26 8.53
CA LEU A 131 8.70 3.43 9.42
C LEU A 131 9.50 2.24 9.95
N ILE A 132 10.39 1.70 9.11
CA ILE A 132 11.05 0.42 9.31
C ILE A 132 12.25 0.53 10.25
N LEU A 133 12.91 1.70 10.29
CA LEU A 133 14.12 1.91 11.06
C LEU A 133 14.06 1.39 12.52
N PRO A 134 12.98 1.63 13.30
CA PRO A 134 12.84 1.11 14.67
C PRO A 134 12.67 -0.42 14.76
N TYR A 135 12.33 -1.08 13.65
CA TYR A 135 12.07 -2.52 13.56
C TYR A 135 13.23 -3.31 12.94
N THR A 136 14.34 -2.65 12.59
CA THR A 136 15.48 -3.28 11.92
C THR A 136 16.00 -4.52 12.66
N SER A 137 16.17 -4.44 13.99
CA SER A 137 16.66 -5.59 14.79
C SER A 137 15.65 -6.76 14.83
N PRO A 138 14.35 -6.56 15.12
CA PRO A 138 13.34 -7.61 14.98
C PRO A 138 13.30 -8.26 13.60
N ILE A 139 13.37 -7.46 12.54
CA ILE A 139 13.38 -7.94 11.14
C ILE A 139 14.63 -8.80 10.90
N GLN A 140 15.81 -8.33 11.29
CA GLN A 140 17.05 -9.09 11.14
C GLN A 140 17.00 -10.42 11.86
N LYS A 141 16.47 -10.46 13.09
CA LYS A 141 16.35 -11.71 13.86
C LYS A 141 15.45 -12.72 13.15
N ALA A 142 14.31 -12.27 12.62
CA ALA A 142 13.39 -13.13 11.88
C ALA A 142 14.01 -13.69 10.59
N LEU A 143 14.81 -12.88 9.88
CA LEU A 143 15.49 -13.28 8.65
C LEU A 143 16.67 -14.24 8.89
N VAL A 144 17.51 -13.95 9.88
CA VAL A 144 18.71 -14.78 10.19
C VAL A 144 18.32 -16.17 10.68
N GLY A 145 17.18 -16.32 11.37
CA GLY A 145 16.69 -17.64 11.77
C GLY A 145 16.20 -18.54 10.62
N LYS A 146 16.25 -18.05 9.37
CA LYS A 146 15.76 -18.76 8.17
C LYS A 146 16.84 -18.98 7.10
N LEU A 147 18.05 -18.43 7.30
CA LEU A 147 19.27 -18.74 6.53
C LEU A 147 19.96 -19.98 7.13
#